data_AF-A0A352CLU2-F1
#
_entry.id   AF-A0A352CLU2-F1
#
_cell.length_a   1.000
_cell.length_b   1.000
_cell.length_c   1.000
_cell.angle_alpha   90.00
_cell.angle_beta   90.00
_cell.angle_gamma   90.00
#
_symmetry.space_group_name_H-M   'P 1'
#
loop_
_entity.id
_entity.type
_entity.pdbx_description
1 polymer ?
#
loop_
_entity_poly.entity_id
_entity_poly.type
_entity_poly.pdbx_seq_one_letter_code
_entity_poly.pdbx_strand_id
1 'polypeptide(L)' 'ERGIEGLVIPIERFYSDCGSITAGEDEERLIRNGNRFRRKGLADGMYRVYLPDGTFAAVYETENGEAKLCRYFLE' A
#
# COMPACT_ATOMS: atom_id res chain seq x y z
N GLU A 1 -14.51 15.43 29.57
CA GLU A 1 -14.48 14.23 28.73
C GLU A 1 -13.08 14.07 28.14
N ARG A 2 -12.51 12.86 28.10
CA ARG A 2 -11.14 12.64 27.61
C ARG A 2 -11.24 12.23 26.14
N GLY A 3 -11.02 13.20 25.25
CA GLY A 3 -11.19 13.06 23.80
C GLY A 3 -10.43 11.85 23.25
N ILE A 4 -11.11 11.08 22.41
CA ILE A 4 -10.57 9.94 21.63
C ILE A 4 -9.48 10.34 20.61
N GLU A 5 -9.09 11.62 20.57
CA GLU A 5 -8.21 12.23 19.58
C GLU A 5 -6.75 11.75 19.67
N GLY A 6 -6.39 10.99 20.72
CA GLY A 6 -5.07 10.39 20.91
C GLY A 6 -4.95 8.91 20.53
N LEU A 7 -6.02 8.27 20.03
CA LEU A 7 -6.06 6.83 19.74
C LEU A 7 -6.15 6.50 18.24
N VAL A 8 -5.99 7.49 17.36
CA VAL A 8 -5.87 7.23 15.92
C VAL A 8 -4.48 6.67 15.67
N ILE A 9 -4.39 5.34 15.68
CA ILE A 9 -3.21 4.65 15.19
C ILE A 9 -3.15 4.89 13.68
N PRO A 10 -2.03 5.41 13.13
CA PRO A 10 -1.90 5.56 11.69
C PRO A 10 -2.07 4.19 11.05
N ILE A 11 -2.91 4.11 10.02
CA ILE A 11 -3.25 2.85 9.36
C ILE A 11 -2.01 2.09 8.89
N GLU A 12 -0.94 2.80 8.54
CA GLU A 12 0.37 2.24 8.22
C GLU A 12 0.93 1.32 9.32
N ARG A 13 0.67 1.65 10.59
CA ARG A 13 1.11 0.87 11.75
C ARG A 13 0.34 -0.45 11.90
N PHE A 14 -0.89 -0.53 11.38
CA PHE A 14 -1.64 -1.80 11.27
C PHE A 14 -0.95 -2.75 10.30
N TYR A 15 -0.34 -2.22 9.24
CA TYR A 15 0.39 -2.98 8.22
C TYR A 15 1.91 -2.99 8.48
N SER A 16 2.37 -2.63 9.68
CA SER A 16 3.81 -2.53 9.97
C SER A 16 4.55 -3.85 9.85
N ASP A 17 3.85 -4.97 10.04
CA ASP A 17 4.36 -6.33 9.90
C ASP A 17 4.49 -6.75 8.42
N CYS A 18 3.76 -6.08 7.52
CA CYS A 18 3.79 -6.33 6.08
C CYS A 18 5.03 -5.73 5.42
N GLY A 19 5.45 -6.33 4.31
CA GLY A 19 6.52 -5.77 3.47
C GLY A 19 6.16 -4.37 2.96
N SER A 20 7.16 -3.59 2.58
CA SER A 20 6.96 -2.27 1.96
C SER A 20 7.60 -2.24 0.58
N ILE A 21 6.89 -1.67 -0.39
CA ILE A 21 7.38 -1.43 -1.73
C ILE A 21 7.14 0.01 -2.14
N THR A 22 8.10 0.59 -2.86
CA THR A 22 7.94 1.88 -3.53
C THR A 22 7.50 1.63 -4.97
N ALA A 23 6.47 2.33 -5.41
CA ALA A 23 5.98 2.31 -6.77
C ALA A 23 6.97 2.98 -7.73
N GLY A 24 7.24 2.36 -8.88
CA GLY A 24 7.87 3.02 -10.01
C GLY A 24 6.90 3.95 -10.75
N GLU A 25 7.40 4.66 -11.77
CA GLU A 25 6.61 5.63 -12.55
C GLU A 25 5.37 5.03 -13.23
N ASP A 26 5.48 3.83 -13.81
CA ASP A 26 4.37 3.13 -14.45
C ASP A 26 3.34 2.60 -13.42
N GLU A 27 3.85 2.09 -12.30
CA GLU A 27 3.04 1.55 -11.21
C GLU A 27 2.27 2.68 -10.50
N GLU A 28 2.86 3.86 -10.34
CA GLU A 28 2.21 5.02 -9.72
C GLU A 28 0.87 5.31 -10.40
N ARG A 29 0.85 5.36 -11.75
CA ARG A 29 -0.37 5.64 -12.50
C ARG A 29 -1.41 4.54 -12.26
N LEU A 30 -0.99 3.27 -12.25
CA LEU A 30 -1.88 2.15 -12.01
C LEU A 30 -2.47 2.21 -10.60
N ILE A 31 -1.64 2.45 -9.59
CA ILE A 31 -2.03 2.60 -8.18
C ILE A 31 -3.01 3.76 -8.03
N ARG A 32 -2.71 4.91 -8.63
CA ARG A 32 -3.59 6.09 -8.61
C ARG A 32 -4.98 5.83 -9.19
N ASN A 33 -5.09 4.88 -10.11
CA ASN A 33 -6.35 4.44 -10.71
C ASN A 33 -6.97 3.24 -9.97
N GLY A 34 -6.34 2.75 -8.90
CA GLY A 34 -6.76 1.56 -8.17
C GLY A 34 -6.62 0.26 -8.97
N ASN A 35 -5.78 0.26 -10.00
CA ASN A 35 -5.55 -0.90 -10.86
C ASN A 35 -4.59 -1.90 -10.22
N ARG A 36 -4.77 -3.17 -10.59
CA ARG A 36 -3.77 -4.22 -10.36
C ARG A 36 -2.55 -4.01 -11.25
N PHE A 37 -1.40 -4.43 -10.78
CA PHE A 37 -0.16 -4.41 -11.55
C PHE A 37 0.63 -5.71 -11.31
N ARG A 38 1.50 -6.05 -12.25
CA ARG A 38 2.31 -7.25 -12.17
C ARG A 38 3.75 -6.87 -11.86
N ARG A 39 4.30 -7.39 -10.76
CA ARG A 39 5.69 -7.13 -10.36
C ARG A 39 6.46 -8.44 -10.28
N LYS A 40 7.43 -8.61 -11.18
CA LYS A 40 8.29 -9.81 -11.20
C LYS A 40 9.20 -9.81 -9.98
N GLY A 41 9.32 -10.97 -9.34
CA GLY A 41 10.20 -11.17 -8.18
C GLY A 41 9.64 -10.66 -6.85
N LEU A 42 8.38 -10.21 -6.82
CA LEU A 42 7.68 -9.93 -5.57
C LEU A 42 7.10 -11.24 -5.02
N ALA A 43 7.47 -11.59 -3.79
CA ALA A 43 6.95 -12.77 -3.11
C ALA A 43 5.47 -12.58 -2.74
N ASP A 44 4.74 -13.68 -2.59
CA ASP A 44 3.34 -13.64 -2.20
C ASP A 44 3.17 -13.04 -0.79
N GLY A 45 2.15 -12.21 -0.60
CA GLY A 45 1.88 -11.55 0.68
C GLY A 45 1.36 -10.13 0.56
N MET A 46 1.10 -9.49 1.70
CA MET A 46 0.65 -8.11 1.75
C MET A 46 1.82 -7.13 1.75
N TYR A 47 1.70 -6.07 0.95
CA TYR A 47 2.69 -5.01 0.84
C TYR A 47 2.06 -3.64 0.97
N ARG A 48 2.70 -2.82 1.79
CA ARG A 48 2.48 -1.37 1.86
C ARG A 48 3.12 -0.72 0.65
N VAL A 49 2.33 -0.03 -0.14
CA VAL A 49 2.77 0.63 -1.37
C VAL A 49 2.88 2.12 -1.14
N TYR A 50 4.08 2.64 -1.36
CA TYR A 50 4.39 4.06 -1.26
C TYR A 50 4.60 4.65 -2.66
N LEU A 51 4.15 5.89 -2.86
CA LEU A 51 4.52 6.68 -4.02
C LEU A 51 6.02 7.00 -4.00
N PRO A 52 6.63 7.37 -5.14
CA PRO A 52 8.03 7.82 -5.18
C PRO A 52 8.32 9.01 -4.24
N ASP A 53 7.31 9.82 -3.93
CA ASP A 53 7.39 10.93 -2.95
C ASP A 53 7.40 10.46 -1.48
N GLY A 54 7.24 9.15 -1.22
CA GLY A 54 7.18 8.59 0.13
C GLY A 54 5.79 8.58 0.76
N THR A 55 4.78 9.04 0.03
CA THR A 55 3.37 9.01 0.47
C THR A 55 2.83 7.58 0.50
N PHE A 56 2.23 7.17 1.61
CA PHE A 56 1.53 5.88 1.73
C PHE A 56 0.26 5.87 0.87
N ALA A 57 0.29 5.13 -0.24
CA ALA A 57 -0.77 5.19 -1.24
C ALA A 57 -1.84 4.12 -1.04
N ALA A 58 -1.40 2.89 -0.79
CA ALA A 58 -2.25 1.71 -0.87
C ALA A 58 -1.62 0.50 -0.18
N VAL A 59 -2.44 -0.51 0.09
CA VAL A 59 -1.98 -1.87 0.43
C VAL A 59 -2.42 -2.81 -0.68
N TYR A 60 -1.46 -3.56 -1.19
CA TYR A 60 -1.67 -4.58 -2.20
C TYR A 60 -1.35 -5.96 -1.64
N GLU A 61 -2.17 -6.93 -1.99
CA GLU A 61 -1.87 -8.35 -1.79
C GLU A 61 -1.28 -8.90 -3.08
N THR A 62 -0.10 -9.49 -2.98
CA THR A 62 0.59 -10.12 -4.10
C THR A 62 0.34 -11.61 -4.06
N GLU A 63 -0.11 -12.16 -5.18
CA GLU A 63 -0.28 -13.60 -5.39
C GLU A 63 0.19 -13.96 -6.80
N ASN A 64 1.11 -14.92 -6.92
CA ASN A 64 1.72 -15.37 -8.16
C ASN A 64 2.36 -14.24 -9.00
N GLY A 65 2.88 -13.21 -8.30
CA GLY A 65 3.47 -12.01 -8.92
C GLY A 65 2.46 -11.00 -9.48
N GLU A 66 1.15 -11.20 -9.26
CA GLU A 66 0.11 -10.21 -9.50
C GLU A 66 -0.23 -9.49 -8.19
N ALA A 67 -0.10 -8.16 -8.17
CA ALA A 67 -0.46 -7.33 -7.04
C ALA A 67 -1.91 -6.83 -7.22
N LYS A 68 -2.79 -7.26 -6.32
CA LYS A 68 -4.20 -6.86 -6.25
C LYS A 68 -4.41 -5.82 -5.16
N LEU A 69 -5.14 -4.76 -5.49
CA LEU A 69 -5.47 -3.70 -4.53
C LEU A 69 -6.36 -4.27 -3.41
N CYS A 70 -5.89 -4.17 -2.16
CA CYS A 70 -6.68 -4.51 -0.97
C CYS A 70 -7.30 -3.27 -0.32
N ARG A 71 -6.55 -2.18 -0.28
CA ARG A 71 -6.99 -0.92 0.33
C ARG A 71 -6.28 0.27 -0.30
N TYR A 72 -7.02 1.34 -0.49
CA TYR A 72 -6.54 2.58 -1.07
C TYR A 72 -6.66 3.71 -0.04
N PHE A 73 -5.65 4.57 0.04
CA PHE A 73 -5.50 5.58 1.10
C PHE A 73 -5.16 6.98 0.57
N LEU A 74 -5.00 7.15 -0.75
CA LEU A 74 -4.85 8.48 -1.33
C LEU A 74 -6.22 9.19 -1.26
N GLU A 75 -6.28 10.27 -0.48
CA GLU A 75 -7.37 11.26 -0.47
C GLU A 75 -7.25 12.27 -1.62
#